data_AF-A0A359KQE2-F1
#
_entry.id   AF-A0A359KQE2-F1
#
_cell.length_a   1.000
_cell.length_b   1.000
_cell.length_c   1.000
_cell.angle_alpha   90.00
_cell.angle_beta   90.00
_cell.angle_gamma   90.00
#
_symmetry.space_group_name_H-M   'P 1'
#
loop_
_entity.id
_entity.type
_entity.pdbx_description
1 polymer ?
#
loop_
_entity_poly.entity_id
_entity_poly.type
_entity_poly.pdbx_seq_one_letter_code
_entity_poly.pdbx_strand_id
1 'polypeptide(L)'
;PAAGTPALRQAIAGYVGQTRGVPVVPEQVVVTPGGKPVMFFVIMALAGPGDEVICPDPGFPIYASAVAFAGATPVPLTLREEDGFAVDPDALRALVNERTKLIILNSPHNPTGGVIPSAALDEIARLAVERGVPVLSDEIYSRMVYDGAFESITSRPGMAEQTVILDGFSKTY
;
A
#
# COMPACT_ATOMS: atom_id res chain seq x y z
N PRO A 1 -2.96 23.06 -10.68
CA PRO A 1 -1.48 23.07 -10.62
C PRO A 1 -0.88 22.20 -9.50
N ALA A 2 -1.47 22.20 -8.29
CA ALA A 2 -0.91 21.52 -7.12
C ALA A 2 -0.74 19.98 -7.23
N ALA A 3 -1.61 19.28 -7.99
CA ALA A 3 -1.59 17.82 -8.11
C ALA A 3 -0.68 17.27 -9.23
N GLY A 4 0.03 18.14 -9.97
CA GLY A 4 0.78 17.76 -11.17
C GLY A 4 0.16 18.28 -12.48
N THR A 5 0.91 18.20 -13.58
CA THR A 5 0.44 18.67 -14.89
C THR A 5 -0.64 17.73 -15.45
N PRO A 6 -1.64 18.25 -16.19
CA PRO A 6 -2.72 17.41 -16.75
C PRO A 6 -2.20 16.24 -17.61
N ALA A 7 -1.20 16.51 -18.47
CA ALA A 7 -0.62 15.49 -19.33
C ALA A 7 0.04 14.34 -18.55
N LEU A 8 0.76 14.65 -17.47
CA LEU A 8 1.39 13.63 -16.62
C LEU A 8 0.34 12.81 -15.87
N ARG A 9 -0.67 13.46 -15.30
CA ARG A 9 -1.77 12.78 -14.59
C ARG A 9 -2.55 11.85 -15.51
N GLN A 10 -2.81 12.28 -16.75
CA GLN A 10 -3.45 11.44 -17.77
C GLN A 10 -2.60 10.22 -18.14
N ALA A 11 -1.29 10.41 -18.32
CA ALA A 11 -0.38 9.30 -18.60
C ALA A 11 -0.31 8.30 -17.44
N ILE A 12 -0.23 8.79 -16.19
CA ILE A 12 -0.22 7.93 -14.99
C ILE A 12 -1.55 7.18 -14.86
N ALA A 13 -2.69 7.85 -15.02
CA ALA A 13 -4.01 7.21 -14.93
C ALA A 13 -4.15 6.08 -15.97
N GLY A 14 -3.77 6.34 -17.23
CA GLY A 14 -3.76 5.32 -18.27
C GLY A 14 -2.83 4.16 -17.96
N TYR A 15 -1.60 4.45 -17.50
CA TYR A 15 -0.61 3.43 -17.14
C TYR A 15 -1.10 2.56 -15.97
N VAL A 16 -1.50 3.17 -14.85
CA VAL A 16 -1.99 2.45 -13.67
C VAL A 16 -3.22 1.65 -14.05
N GLY A 17 -4.17 2.24 -14.78
CA GLY A 17 -5.39 1.53 -15.13
C GLY A 17 -5.16 0.32 -16.03
N GLN A 18 -4.24 0.43 -16.99
CA GLN A 18 -3.85 -0.70 -17.84
C GLN A 18 -3.12 -1.79 -17.04
N THR A 19 -2.16 -1.41 -16.21
CA THR A 19 -1.28 -2.37 -15.53
C THR A 19 -1.90 -3.02 -14.29
N ARG A 20 -2.84 -2.34 -13.63
CA ARG A 20 -3.54 -2.85 -12.43
C ARG A 20 -4.93 -3.40 -12.76
N GLY A 21 -5.39 -3.24 -14.01
CA GLY A 21 -6.69 -3.73 -14.46
C GLY A 21 -7.87 -3.02 -13.83
N VAL A 22 -7.71 -1.76 -13.41
CA VAL A 22 -8.75 -0.96 -12.74
C VAL A 22 -8.97 0.37 -13.46
N PRO A 23 -10.20 0.90 -13.53
CA PRO A 23 -10.42 2.22 -14.10
C PRO A 23 -9.80 3.29 -13.19
N VAL A 24 -8.93 4.12 -13.74
CA VAL A 24 -8.36 5.28 -13.05
C VAL A 24 -8.55 6.52 -13.91
N VAL A 25 -9.04 7.60 -13.31
CA VAL A 25 -9.18 8.90 -13.98
C VAL A 25 -8.08 9.87 -13.53
N PRO A 26 -7.67 10.83 -14.37
CA PRO A 26 -6.61 11.79 -14.02
C PRO A 26 -6.85 12.53 -12.71
N GLU A 27 -8.12 12.75 -12.34
CA GLU A 27 -8.56 13.44 -11.12
C GLU A 27 -8.13 12.70 -9.84
N GLN A 28 -7.99 11.37 -9.91
CA GLN A 28 -7.54 10.53 -8.79
C GLN A 28 -6.01 10.51 -8.65
N VAL A 29 -5.27 11.09 -9.60
CA VAL A 29 -3.80 11.11 -9.57
C VAL A 29 -3.28 12.38 -8.92
N VAL A 30 -2.38 12.23 -7.96
CA VAL A 30 -1.62 13.33 -7.34
C VAL A 30 -0.12 13.04 -7.47
N VAL A 31 0.62 13.96 -8.08
CA VAL A 31 2.07 13.86 -8.29
C VAL A 31 2.79 14.59 -7.17
N THR A 32 3.71 13.89 -6.50
CA THR A 32 4.52 14.41 -5.39
C THR A 32 6.02 14.29 -5.69
N PRO A 33 6.90 15.03 -4.99
CA PRO A 33 8.35 14.87 -5.11
C PRO A 33 8.80 13.55 -4.44
N GLY A 34 8.61 12.43 -5.15
CA GLY A 34 8.88 11.08 -4.69
C GLY A 34 7.72 10.45 -3.90
N GLY A 35 7.89 9.18 -3.50
CA GLY A 35 6.85 8.40 -2.80
C GLY A 35 6.71 8.70 -1.32
N LYS A 36 7.77 9.16 -0.64
CA LYS A 36 7.72 9.45 0.81
C LYS A 36 6.62 10.45 1.22
N PRO A 37 6.42 11.57 0.49
CA PRO A 37 5.28 12.45 0.75
C PRO A 37 3.92 11.75 0.67
N VAL A 38 3.73 10.77 -0.23
CA VAL A 38 2.48 10.01 -0.35
C VAL A 38 2.19 9.24 0.94
N MET A 39 3.19 8.49 1.44
CA MET A 39 3.06 7.76 2.71
C MET A 39 2.64 8.71 3.84
N PHE A 40 3.32 9.85 3.92
CA PHE A 40 3.10 10.84 4.97
C PHE A 40 1.70 11.46 4.88
N PHE A 41 1.28 11.90 3.69
CA PHE A 41 -0.03 12.53 3.49
C PHE A 41 -1.18 11.55 3.74
N VAL A 42 -1.05 10.29 3.29
CA VAL A 42 -2.07 9.25 3.51
C VAL A 42 -2.20 8.95 5.01
N ILE A 43 -1.10 8.74 5.70
CA ILE A 43 -1.10 8.48 7.14
C ILE A 43 -1.72 9.65 7.92
N MET A 44 -1.27 10.88 7.65
CA MET A 44 -1.78 12.09 8.30
C MET A 44 -3.26 12.37 8.01
N ALA A 45 -3.77 11.92 6.85
CA ALA A 45 -5.16 12.10 6.48
C ALA A 45 -6.09 11.08 7.12
N LEU A 46 -5.58 9.88 7.46
CA LEU A 46 -6.41 8.74 7.88
C LEU A 46 -6.27 8.34 9.34
N ALA A 47 -5.15 8.68 9.99
CA ALA A 47 -4.85 8.25 11.35
C ALA A 47 -4.38 9.40 12.24
N GLY A 48 -4.79 9.37 13.51
CA GLY A 48 -4.37 10.32 14.53
C GLY A 48 -4.29 9.71 15.94
N PRO A 49 -4.30 10.53 17.00
CA PRO A 49 -4.25 10.07 18.38
C PRO A 49 -5.34 9.04 18.72
N GLY A 50 -4.91 7.86 19.20
CA GLY A 50 -5.80 6.75 19.56
C GLY A 50 -6.04 5.74 18.44
N ASP A 51 -5.65 6.06 17.20
CA ASP A 51 -5.73 5.16 16.06
C ASP A 51 -4.49 4.27 15.93
N GLU A 52 -4.67 3.17 15.21
CA GLU A 52 -3.63 2.19 14.88
C GLU A 52 -3.42 2.08 13.37
N VAL A 53 -2.15 1.97 12.95
CA VAL A 53 -1.77 1.71 11.56
C VAL A 53 -0.89 0.47 11.51
N ILE A 54 -1.34 -0.54 10.78
CA ILE A 54 -0.60 -1.81 10.64
C ILE A 54 0.51 -1.62 9.62
N CYS A 55 1.75 -1.88 10.04
CA CYS A 55 2.96 -1.72 9.25
C CYS A 55 3.74 -3.04 9.16
N PRO A 56 4.35 -3.39 8.02
CA PRO A 56 5.19 -4.57 7.93
C PRO A 56 6.43 -4.46 8.82
N ASP A 57 6.85 -5.57 9.43
CA ASP A 57 8.06 -5.71 10.26
C ASP A 57 8.81 -7.02 9.95
N PRO A 58 10.05 -7.01 9.44
CA PRO A 58 10.82 -5.84 9.07
C PRO A 58 10.12 -5.03 7.98
N GLY A 59 10.34 -3.72 7.95
CA GLY A 59 9.73 -2.86 6.96
C GLY A 59 10.48 -1.55 6.79
N PHE A 60 10.13 -0.80 5.75
CA PHE A 60 10.75 0.49 5.48
C PHE A 60 10.50 1.47 6.65
N PRO A 61 11.54 1.97 7.36
CA PRO A 61 11.36 2.62 8.67
C PRO A 61 10.47 3.87 8.69
N ILE A 62 10.28 4.50 7.51
CA ILE A 62 9.47 5.71 7.41
C ILE A 62 8.00 5.47 7.74
N TYR A 63 7.47 4.25 7.56
CA TYR A 63 6.07 3.95 7.89
C TYR A 63 5.80 4.20 9.37
N ALA A 64 6.50 3.48 10.25
CA ALA A 64 6.32 3.60 11.69
C ALA A 64 6.63 5.03 12.18
N SER A 65 7.65 5.68 11.59
CA SER A 65 8.01 7.06 11.93
C SER A 65 6.91 8.07 11.55
N ALA A 66 6.28 7.91 10.38
CA ALA A 66 5.19 8.79 9.93
C ALA A 66 3.92 8.55 10.74
N VAL A 67 3.62 7.30 11.10
CA VAL A 67 2.49 6.96 11.99
C VAL A 67 2.66 7.60 13.37
N ALA A 68 3.85 7.45 13.98
CA ALA A 68 4.15 8.08 15.25
C ALA A 68 4.10 9.60 15.17
N PHE A 69 4.56 10.20 14.07
CA PHE A 69 4.46 11.64 13.83
C PHE A 69 3.00 12.13 13.79
N ALA A 70 2.09 11.35 13.23
CA ALA A 70 0.66 11.65 13.20
C ALA A 70 -0.02 11.50 14.58
N GLY A 71 0.70 11.01 15.60
CA GLY A 71 0.16 10.71 16.93
C GLY A 71 -0.56 9.37 17.02
N ALA A 72 -0.56 8.57 15.94
CA ALA A 72 -1.12 7.23 15.89
C ALA A 72 -0.10 6.18 16.37
N THR A 73 -0.58 4.96 16.61
CA THR A 73 0.25 3.83 17.05
C THR A 73 0.61 2.93 15.87
N PRO A 74 1.91 2.77 15.52
CA PRO A 74 2.30 1.77 14.53
C PRO A 74 2.21 0.37 15.14
N VAL A 75 1.40 -0.49 14.52
CA VAL A 75 1.23 -1.89 14.93
C VAL A 75 2.05 -2.77 13.98
N PRO A 76 3.07 -3.51 14.47
CA PRO A 76 3.92 -4.32 13.61
C PRO A 76 3.21 -5.60 13.14
N LEU A 77 3.26 -5.86 11.85
CA LEU A 77 2.89 -7.12 11.20
C LEU A 77 4.17 -7.88 10.86
N THR A 78 4.50 -8.86 11.69
CA THR A 78 5.73 -9.65 11.53
C THR A 78 5.71 -10.46 10.24
N LEU A 79 6.68 -10.20 9.37
CA LEU A 79 6.99 -10.96 8.16
C LEU A 79 8.13 -11.92 8.48
N ARG A 80 7.88 -13.23 8.36
CA ARG A 80 8.84 -14.27 8.75
C ARG A 80 9.67 -14.74 7.57
N GLU A 81 10.93 -15.05 7.81
CA GLU A 81 11.84 -15.59 6.79
C GLU A 81 11.36 -16.95 6.26
N GLU A 82 10.86 -17.83 7.13
CA GLU A 82 10.34 -19.14 6.73
C GLU A 82 9.16 -19.07 5.74
N ASP A 83 8.43 -17.95 5.74
CA ASP A 83 7.31 -17.66 4.85
C ASP A 83 7.73 -16.83 3.62
N GLY A 84 9.04 -16.71 3.37
CA GLY A 84 9.58 -15.87 2.29
C GLY A 84 9.32 -14.38 2.49
N PHE A 85 9.09 -13.95 3.73
CA PHE A 85 8.66 -12.61 4.12
C PHE A 85 7.34 -12.16 3.47
N ALA A 86 6.50 -13.08 3.03
CA ALA A 86 5.15 -12.76 2.58
C ALA A 86 4.25 -12.34 3.74
N VAL A 87 3.17 -11.62 3.44
CA VAL A 87 2.14 -11.30 4.43
C VAL A 87 1.29 -12.54 4.70
N ASP A 88 1.24 -12.94 5.97
CA ASP A 88 0.29 -13.94 6.49
C ASP A 88 -1.08 -13.27 6.75
N PRO A 89 -2.15 -13.66 6.01
CA PRO A 89 -3.49 -13.09 6.20
C PRO A 89 -4.09 -13.35 7.59
N ASP A 90 -3.75 -14.46 8.24
CA ASP A 90 -4.27 -14.78 9.58
C ASP A 90 -3.58 -13.93 10.64
N ALA A 91 -2.27 -13.71 10.51
CA ALA A 91 -1.54 -12.76 11.36
C ALA A 91 -2.08 -11.33 11.19
N LEU A 92 -2.36 -10.89 9.96
CA LEU A 92 -2.99 -9.60 9.72
C LEU A 92 -4.38 -9.52 10.36
N ARG A 93 -5.21 -10.55 10.19
CA ARG A 93 -6.57 -10.62 10.77
C ARG A 93 -6.56 -10.50 12.29
N ALA A 94 -5.56 -11.07 12.95
CA ALA A 94 -5.42 -11.00 14.41
C ALA A 94 -5.07 -9.59 14.93
N LEU A 95 -4.48 -8.74 14.08
CA LEU A 95 -4.11 -7.36 14.44
C LEU A 95 -5.24 -6.35 14.20
N VAL A 96 -6.09 -6.60 13.19
CA VAL A 96 -7.16 -5.68 12.82
C VAL A 96 -8.22 -5.61 13.92
N ASN A 97 -8.48 -4.39 14.40
CA ASN A 97 -9.47 -4.08 15.43
C ASN A 97 -10.13 -2.71 15.17
N GLU A 98 -11.01 -2.25 16.07
CA GLU A 98 -11.79 -1.01 15.90
C GLU A 98 -10.93 0.26 15.81
N ARG A 99 -9.69 0.22 16.33
CA ARG A 99 -8.73 1.32 16.26
C ARG A 99 -7.92 1.31 14.96
N THR A 100 -7.94 0.22 14.20
CA THR A 100 -7.19 0.13 12.94
C THR A 100 -7.78 1.08 11.89
N LYS A 101 -6.98 2.05 11.44
CA LYS A 101 -7.39 3.04 10.42
C LYS A 101 -6.72 2.88 9.07
N LEU A 102 -5.60 2.16 9.02
CA LEU A 102 -4.86 1.95 7.79
C LEU A 102 -4.05 0.66 7.88
N ILE A 103 -4.02 -0.09 6.78
CA ILE A 103 -3.09 -1.20 6.57
C ILE A 103 -2.08 -0.75 5.51
N ILE A 104 -0.79 -0.87 5.80
CA ILE A 104 0.28 -0.60 4.84
C ILE A 104 0.78 -1.93 4.28
N LEU A 105 0.70 -2.09 2.97
CA LEU A 105 1.31 -3.20 2.24
C LEU A 105 2.46 -2.66 1.40
N ASN A 106 3.60 -3.34 1.40
CA ASN A 106 4.70 -3.05 0.48
C ASN A 106 5.12 -4.33 -0.22
N SER A 107 4.83 -4.41 -1.52
CA SER A 107 5.05 -5.59 -2.36
C SER A 107 5.36 -5.14 -3.79
N PRO A 108 6.49 -5.55 -4.41
CA PRO A 108 7.62 -6.25 -3.78
C PRO A 108 8.23 -5.47 -2.61
N HIS A 109 8.66 -6.21 -1.60
CA HIS A 109 8.95 -5.69 -0.27
C HIS A 109 10.36 -5.12 -0.14
N ASN A 110 10.49 -3.98 0.54
CA ASN A 110 11.76 -3.45 1.03
C ASN A 110 11.77 -3.54 2.57
N PRO A 111 12.69 -4.30 3.18
CA PRO A 111 14.01 -4.68 2.65
C PRO A 111 14.17 -6.09 2.07
N THR A 112 13.17 -6.95 2.18
CA THR A 112 13.37 -8.41 2.04
C THR A 112 13.22 -8.96 0.62
N GLY A 113 12.63 -8.21 -0.29
CA GLY A 113 12.29 -8.68 -1.65
C GLY A 113 11.04 -9.58 -1.70
N GLY A 114 10.40 -9.86 -0.57
CA GLY A 114 9.18 -10.67 -0.51
C GLY A 114 8.06 -10.12 -1.39
N VAL A 115 7.28 -11.01 -2.01
CA VAL A 115 6.12 -10.66 -2.85
C VAL A 115 4.90 -11.33 -2.24
N ILE A 116 3.80 -10.59 -2.08
CA ILE A 116 2.55 -11.15 -1.53
C ILE A 116 1.93 -12.11 -2.59
N PRO A 117 1.72 -13.39 -2.25
CA PRO A 117 1.10 -14.34 -3.17
C PRO A 117 -0.34 -13.96 -3.52
N SER A 118 -0.78 -14.38 -4.71
CA SER A 118 -2.13 -14.09 -5.24
C SER A 118 -3.26 -14.48 -4.28
N ALA A 119 -3.16 -15.68 -3.67
CA ALA A 119 -4.15 -16.15 -2.70
C ALA A 119 -4.17 -15.33 -1.40
N ALA A 120 -2.99 -14.89 -0.93
CA ALA A 120 -2.90 -14.02 0.25
C ALA A 120 -3.50 -12.63 -0.05
N LEU A 121 -3.29 -12.08 -1.26
CA LEU A 121 -3.94 -10.84 -1.68
C LEU A 121 -5.46 -10.93 -1.63
N ASP A 122 -6.04 -12.06 -2.05
CA ASP A 122 -7.51 -12.27 -2.01
C ASP A 122 -8.03 -12.25 -0.57
N GLU A 123 -7.32 -12.90 0.36
CA GLU A 123 -7.71 -12.92 1.76
C GLU A 123 -7.56 -11.57 2.45
N ILE A 124 -6.46 -10.85 2.17
CA ILE A 124 -6.20 -9.51 2.70
C ILE A 124 -7.24 -8.54 2.16
N ALA A 125 -7.56 -8.61 0.86
CA ALA A 125 -8.59 -7.77 0.24
C ALA A 125 -9.96 -8.01 0.89
N ARG A 126 -10.36 -9.28 1.06
CA ARG A 126 -11.62 -9.62 1.72
C ARG A 126 -11.68 -9.06 3.14
N LEU A 127 -10.60 -9.20 3.90
CA LEU A 127 -10.51 -8.67 5.27
C LEU A 127 -10.63 -7.14 5.29
N ALA A 128 -9.89 -6.44 4.43
CA ALA A 128 -9.93 -4.97 4.36
C ALA A 128 -11.34 -4.46 4.02
N VAL A 129 -12.01 -5.09 3.05
CA VAL A 129 -13.39 -4.79 2.66
C VAL A 129 -14.37 -5.06 3.79
N GLU A 130 -14.32 -6.26 4.39
CA GLU A 130 -15.21 -6.65 5.49
C GLU A 130 -15.11 -5.70 6.69
N ARG A 131 -13.89 -5.24 6.99
CA ARG A 131 -13.61 -4.35 8.13
C ARG A 131 -13.71 -2.87 7.78
N GLY A 132 -13.86 -2.53 6.51
CA GLY A 132 -13.87 -1.13 6.05
C GLY A 132 -12.55 -0.40 6.31
N VAL A 133 -11.41 -1.11 6.32
CA VAL A 133 -10.10 -0.53 6.61
C VAL A 133 -9.37 -0.26 5.29
N PRO A 134 -9.01 1.00 4.98
CA PRO A 134 -8.30 1.31 3.75
C PRO A 134 -6.87 0.75 3.75
N VAL A 135 -6.33 0.56 2.55
CA VAL A 135 -4.98 0.04 2.31
C VAL A 135 -4.13 1.11 1.62
N LEU A 136 -2.95 1.39 2.17
CA LEU A 136 -1.86 2.02 1.43
C LEU A 136 -1.02 0.91 0.79
N SER A 137 -1.09 0.78 -0.53
CA SER A 137 -0.30 -0.18 -1.29
C SER A 137 0.93 0.52 -1.87
N ASP A 138 2.09 0.33 -1.24
CA ASP A 138 3.39 0.73 -1.81
C ASP A 138 3.87 -0.30 -2.82
N GLU A 139 3.67 0.05 -4.09
CA GLU A 139 3.99 -0.71 -5.29
C GLU A 139 5.22 -0.14 -6.04
N ILE A 140 6.06 0.68 -5.38
CA ILE A 140 7.21 1.35 -6.02
C ILE A 140 8.20 0.39 -6.71
N TYR A 141 8.19 -0.88 -6.31
CA TYR A 141 9.01 -1.97 -6.85
C TYR A 141 8.22 -2.91 -7.79
N SER A 142 6.99 -2.57 -8.18
CA SER A 142 6.09 -3.44 -8.98
C SER A 142 6.70 -3.98 -10.29
N ARG A 143 7.72 -3.30 -10.83
CA ARG A 143 8.43 -3.71 -12.06
C ARG A 143 9.72 -4.49 -11.80
N MET A 144 10.08 -4.69 -10.54
CA MET A 144 11.27 -5.42 -10.09
C MET A 144 10.87 -6.80 -9.54
N VAL A 145 10.13 -7.56 -10.35
CA VAL A 145 9.74 -8.94 -10.06
C VAL A 145 10.55 -9.87 -10.96
N TYR A 146 11.24 -10.84 -10.36
CA TYR A 146 12.13 -11.76 -11.09
C TYR A 146 11.40 -13.03 -11.55
N ASP A 147 10.44 -13.51 -10.76
CA ASP A 147 9.65 -14.70 -11.03
C ASP A 147 8.16 -14.37 -11.03
N GLY A 148 7.42 -14.84 -12.04
CA GLY A 148 5.99 -14.59 -12.16
C GLY A 148 5.64 -13.16 -12.58
N ALA A 149 4.49 -12.68 -12.12
CA ALA A 149 3.98 -11.35 -12.43
C ALA A 149 3.57 -10.64 -11.13
N PHE A 150 3.75 -9.31 -11.11
CA PHE A 150 3.22 -8.48 -10.03
C PHE A 150 1.69 -8.45 -10.07
N GLU A 151 1.07 -8.59 -8.89
CA GLU A 151 -0.36 -8.40 -8.71
C GLU A 151 -0.62 -7.30 -7.69
N SER A 152 -1.45 -6.33 -8.06
CA SER A 152 -1.89 -5.25 -7.17
C SER A 152 -3.12 -5.68 -6.40
N ILE A 153 -3.16 -5.39 -5.09
CA ILE A 153 -4.36 -5.58 -4.27
C ILE A 153 -5.55 -4.76 -4.80
N THR A 154 -5.29 -3.64 -5.47
CA THR A 154 -6.33 -2.76 -6.04
C THR A 154 -7.20 -3.48 -7.07
N SER A 155 -6.65 -4.50 -7.74
CA SER A 155 -7.38 -5.32 -8.72
C SER A 155 -8.43 -6.25 -8.09
N ARG A 156 -8.41 -6.42 -6.76
CA ARG A 156 -9.33 -7.33 -6.07
C ARG A 156 -10.71 -6.70 -5.86
N PRO A 157 -11.78 -7.52 -5.80
CA PRO A 157 -13.13 -7.01 -5.61
C PRO A 157 -13.25 -6.08 -4.39
N GLY A 158 -13.79 -4.88 -4.60
CA GLY A 158 -13.98 -3.86 -3.56
C GLY A 158 -12.75 -3.01 -3.24
N MET A 159 -11.55 -3.40 -3.68
CA MET A 159 -10.31 -2.71 -3.28
C MET A 159 -10.03 -1.43 -4.07
N ALA A 160 -10.60 -1.26 -5.27
CA ALA A 160 -10.42 -0.03 -6.05
C ALA A 160 -10.88 1.24 -5.30
N GLU A 161 -11.88 1.13 -4.42
CA GLU A 161 -12.38 2.26 -3.62
C GLU A 161 -11.70 2.38 -2.25
N GLN A 162 -10.98 1.34 -1.81
CA GLN A 162 -10.35 1.26 -0.49
C GLN A 162 -8.82 1.35 -0.53
N THR A 163 -8.22 1.46 -1.71
CA THR A 163 -6.76 1.45 -1.87
C THR A 163 -6.24 2.81 -2.32
N VAL A 164 -5.20 3.29 -1.63
CA VAL A 164 -4.31 4.32 -2.17
C VAL A 164 -3.07 3.63 -2.70
N ILE A 165 -2.82 3.73 -4.01
CA ILE A 165 -1.59 3.23 -4.64
C ILE A 165 -0.49 4.28 -4.47
N LEU A 166 0.66 3.84 -3.99
CA LEU A 166 1.92 4.56 -4.08
C LEU A 166 2.79 3.86 -5.12
N ASP A 167 3.10 4.58 -6.19
CA ASP A 167 4.06 4.16 -7.22
C ASP A 167 4.85 5.40 -7.68
N GLY A 168 5.90 5.21 -8.48
CA GLY A 168 6.74 6.30 -8.95
C GLY A 168 7.93 5.86 -9.78
N PHE A 169 8.80 6.84 -10.07
CA PHE A 169 9.86 6.67 -11.05
C PHE A 169 11.20 6.23 -10.45
N SER A 170 11.43 6.50 -9.16
CA SER A 170 12.78 6.48 -8.54
C SER A 170 13.49 5.12 -8.47
N LYS A 171 12.75 4.01 -8.65
CA LYS A 171 13.30 2.64 -8.62
C LYS A 171 13.22 1.96 -9.97
N THR A 172 12.31 2.42 -10.82
CA THR A 172 12.02 1.81 -12.11
C THR A 172 12.97 2.31 -13.20
N TYR A 173 13.41 3.57 -13.13
CA TYR A 173 14.22 4.27 -14.13
C TYR A 173 15.48 4.86 -13.49
#